data_AF-Q843F0-F1
#
_entry.id   AF-Q843F0-F1
#
_cell.length_a   1.000
_cell.length_b   1.000
_cell.length_c   1.000
_cell.angle_alpha   90.00
_cell.angle_beta   90.00
_cell.angle_gamma   90.00
#
_symmetry.space_group_name_H-M   'P 1'
#
loop_
_entity.id
_entity.type
_entity.pdbx_description
1 polymer ?
#
loop_
_entity_poly.entity_id
_entity_poly.type
_entity_poly.pdbx_seq_one_letter_code
_entity_poly.pdbx_strand_id
1 'polypeptide(L)'
;LADCSSRNPEISELYIVEGDSAGGSAKQGRDRLFQAILPIRGKILNVEKARLDRILANEEIRTIFTAMGTGFGGDFDVSKSRYHKLIIMTDADVDGAHIRTLLLTLFYRYMRPLLDAGYIYIAQPPLYQIKHGKQIEYVYSDGQLEDYLASLDGDTKYSIQRYKGLGEMNPEQLWDTTMNPEHRTLLQV
;
A
#
# COMPACT_ATOMS: atom_id res chain seq x y z
N LEU A 1 11.50 -7.63 3.94
CA LEU A 1 10.24 -8.40 3.80
C LEU A 1 9.87 -9.03 5.15
N ALA A 2 8.70 -8.70 5.68
CA ALA A 2 8.03 -9.49 6.71
C ALA A 2 6.97 -10.35 6.01
N ASP A 3 7.23 -11.65 5.90
CA ASP A 3 6.39 -12.59 5.13
C ASP A 3 5.11 -12.98 5.87
N CYS A 4 4.12 -13.53 5.16
CA CYS A 4 2.91 -14.13 5.73
C CYS A 4 3.07 -15.65 5.92
N SER A 5 2.20 -16.29 6.71
CA SER A 5 2.28 -17.74 6.94
C SER A 5 1.57 -18.57 5.86
N SER A 6 0.55 -18.01 5.18
CA SER A 6 -0.13 -18.66 4.07
C SER A 6 0.83 -18.93 2.91
N ARG A 7 0.69 -20.11 2.31
CA ARG A 7 1.35 -20.48 1.06
C ARG A 7 0.41 -20.48 -0.14
N ASN A 8 -0.88 -20.16 0.05
CA ASN A 8 -1.84 -20.02 -1.04
C ASN A 8 -1.73 -18.60 -1.63
N PRO A 9 -1.23 -18.43 -2.87
CA PRO A 9 -1.06 -17.12 -3.48
C PRO A 9 -2.36 -16.33 -3.65
N GLU A 10 -3.50 -17.01 -3.84
CA GLU A 10 -4.80 -16.38 -4.12
C GLU A 10 -5.31 -15.50 -2.97
N ILE A 11 -5.05 -15.93 -1.74
CA ILE A 11 -5.42 -15.16 -0.55
C ILE A 11 -4.29 -14.27 -0.05
N SER A 12 -3.05 -14.57 -0.45
CA SER A 12 -1.87 -13.87 0.05
C SER A 12 -1.67 -12.52 -0.64
N GLU A 13 -1.32 -11.53 0.17
CA GLU A 13 -1.21 -10.14 -0.21
C GLU A 13 0.17 -9.60 0.18
N LEU A 14 0.82 -8.86 -0.70
CA LEU A 14 2.07 -8.17 -0.43
C LEU A 14 1.85 -6.67 -0.47
N TYR A 15 1.99 -6.00 0.68
CA TYR A 15 1.97 -4.56 0.80
C TYR A 15 3.38 -4.00 0.60
N ILE A 16 3.55 -3.16 -0.42
CA ILE A 16 4.73 -2.30 -0.57
C ILE A 16 4.45 -1.00 0.18
N VAL A 17 5.23 -0.72 1.22
CA VAL A 17 4.99 0.40 2.13
C VAL A 17 6.11 1.43 2.03
N GLU A 18 5.75 2.70 1.97
CA GLU A 18 6.71 3.81 1.98
C GLU A 18 7.38 3.97 3.36
N GLY A 19 8.68 3.71 3.43
CA GLY A 19 9.51 3.95 4.62
C GLY A 19 9.41 2.88 5.72
N ASP A 20 10.47 2.81 6.53
CA ASP A 20 10.57 1.83 7.63
C ASP A 20 9.60 2.12 8.79
N SER A 21 9.23 3.40 9.00
CA SER A 21 8.31 3.79 10.07
C SER A 21 6.90 3.24 9.81
N ALA A 22 6.30 3.61 8.67
CA ALA A 22 4.99 3.09 8.28
C ALA A 22 5.03 1.57 8.04
N GLY A 23 6.13 1.04 7.49
CA GLY A 23 6.35 -0.40 7.37
C GLY A 23 6.36 -1.12 8.73
N GLY A 24 6.89 -0.49 9.78
CA GLY A 24 6.89 -0.99 11.15
C GLY A 24 5.47 -1.05 11.74
N SER A 25 4.68 0.02 11.57
CA SER A 25 3.29 0.05 12.01
C SER A 25 2.42 -0.95 11.24
N ALA A 26 2.56 -1.02 9.91
CA ALA A 26 1.86 -1.98 9.07
C ALA A 26 2.21 -3.43 9.44
N LYS A 27 3.49 -3.71 9.74
CA LYS A 27 3.92 -5.05 10.20
C LYS A 27 3.24 -5.45 11.51
N GLN A 28 2.99 -4.51 12.41
CA GLN A 28 2.33 -4.76 13.69
C GLN A 28 0.82 -4.93 13.54
N GLY A 29 0.18 -4.15 12.64
CA GLY A 29 -1.27 -4.16 12.44
C GLY A 29 -1.79 -5.25 11.50
N ARG A 30 -0.93 -5.85 10.66
CA ARG A 30 -1.34 -6.84 9.65
C ARG A 30 -1.96 -8.11 10.22
N ASP A 31 -2.76 -8.78 9.40
CA ASP A 31 -3.01 -10.20 9.58
C ASP A 31 -1.84 -11.02 9.02
N ARG A 32 -1.06 -11.61 9.93
CA ARG A 32 0.12 -12.42 9.57
C ARG A 32 -0.21 -13.66 8.74
N LEU A 33 -1.47 -14.10 8.72
CA LEU A 33 -1.89 -15.27 7.98
C LEU A 33 -1.73 -15.02 6.48
N PHE A 34 -2.20 -13.88 5.98
CA PHE A 34 -2.27 -13.63 4.53
C PHE A 34 -1.60 -12.33 4.08
N GLN A 35 -1.20 -11.43 4.97
CA GLN A 35 -0.59 -10.16 4.59
C GLN A 35 0.92 -10.14 4.86
N ALA A 36 1.70 -9.89 3.83
CA ALA A 36 3.15 -9.66 3.87
C ALA A 36 3.45 -8.16 3.70
N ILE A 37 4.50 -7.68 4.36
CA ILE A 37 4.91 -6.26 4.34
C ILE A 37 6.33 -6.13 3.79
N LEU A 38 6.49 -5.30 2.76
CA LEU A 38 7.77 -4.93 2.18
C LEU A 38 7.94 -3.40 2.26
N PRO A 39 8.67 -2.89 3.27
CA PRO A 39 9.04 -1.48 3.29
C PRO A 39 10.05 -1.20 2.18
N ILE A 40 9.88 -0.06 1.50
CA ILE A 40 10.83 0.48 0.53
C ILE A 40 11.42 1.80 1.04
N ARG A 41 12.70 2.04 0.78
CA ARG A 41 13.40 3.23 1.28
C ARG A 41 13.61 4.25 0.18
N GLY A 42 13.03 5.43 0.38
CA GLY A 42 13.15 6.55 -0.56
C GLY A 42 12.51 6.26 -1.92
N LYS A 43 12.87 7.08 -2.90
CA LYS A 43 12.33 6.97 -4.27
C LYS A 43 12.99 5.82 -5.01
N ILE A 44 12.15 4.93 -5.57
CA ILE A 44 12.60 3.84 -6.43
C ILE A 44 13.34 4.39 -7.65
N LEU A 45 14.34 3.66 -8.16
CA LEU A 45 15.04 4.04 -9.37
C LEU A 45 14.05 4.15 -10.55
N ASN A 46 14.06 5.28 -11.26
CA ASN A 46 13.26 5.42 -12.48
C ASN A 46 13.83 4.50 -13.58
N VAL A 47 13.15 3.38 -13.80
CA VAL A 47 13.59 2.35 -14.73
C VAL A 47 13.49 2.76 -16.20
N GLU A 48 12.63 3.73 -16.54
CA GLU A 48 12.50 4.25 -17.90
C GLU A 48 13.78 4.96 -18.36
N LYS A 49 14.47 5.61 -17.42
CA LYS A 49 15.69 6.39 -17.67
C LYS A 49 16.97 5.63 -17.35
N ALA A 50 16.85 4.46 -16.70
CA ALA A 50 18.00 3.69 -16.24
C ALA A 50 18.37 2.59 -17.24
N ARG A 51 19.66 2.26 -17.31
CA ARG A 51 20.14 1.09 -18.04
C ARG A 51 19.86 -0.20 -17.26
N LEU A 52 19.73 -1.31 -17.98
CA LEU A 52 19.33 -2.60 -17.42
C LEU A 52 20.27 -3.10 -16.30
N ASP A 53 21.58 -2.93 -16.47
CA ASP A 53 22.60 -3.27 -15.47
C ASP A 53 22.37 -2.54 -14.14
N ARG A 54 22.03 -1.26 -14.20
CA ARG A 54 21.72 -0.45 -13.01
C ARG A 54 20.41 -0.86 -12.35
N ILE A 55 19.40 -1.23 -13.14
CA ILE A 55 18.11 -1.71 -12.65
C ILE A 55 18.30 -3.03 -11.89
N LEU A 56 19.04 -3.98 -12.49
CA LEU A 56 19.34 -5.27 -11.87
C LEU A 56 20.23 -5.15 -10.63
N ALA A 57 21.11 -4.16 -10.58
CA ALA A 57 21.94 -3.88 -9.41
C ALA A 57 21.14 -3.24 -8.25
N ASN A 58 19.96 -2.67 -8.51
CA ASN A 58 19.17 -1.98 -7.48
C ASN A 58 18.54 -2.98 -6.50
N GLU A 59 18.82 -2.77 -5.21
CA GLU A 59 18.39 -3.70 -4.15
C GLU A 59 16.87 -3.70 -3.92
N GLU A 60 16.22 -2.53 -3.97
CA GLU A 60 14.77 -2.41 -3.78
C GLU A 60 14.03 -3.17 -4.89
N ILE A 61 14.44 -2.95 -6.14
CA ILE A 61 13.86 -3.64 -7.30
C ILE A 61 14.07 -5.16 -7.18
N ARG A 62 15.30 -5.61 -6.93
CA ARG A 62 15.60 -7.04 -6.70
C ARG A 62 14.75 -7.64 -5.59
N THR A 63 14.54 -6.92 -4.51
CA THR A 63 13.75 -7.38 -3.37
C THR A 63 12.29 -7.56 -3.75
N ILE A 64 11.72 -6.66 -4.57
CA ILE A 64 10.34 -6.80 -5.08
C ILE A 64 10.22 -8.05 -5.97
N PHE A 65 11.13 -8.25 -6.93
CA PHE A 65 11.14 -9.46 -7.77
C PHE A 65 11.26 -10.76 -6.93
N THR A 66 12.17 -10.76 -5.96
CA THR A 66 12.39 -11.91 -5.07
C THR A 66 11.17 -12.17 -4.19
N ALA A 67 10.52 -11.13 -3.68
CA ALA A 67 9.31 -11.25 -2.89
C ALA A 67 8.17 -11.85 -3.73
N MET A 68 7.95 -11.35 -4.94
CA MET A 68 6.93 -11.87 -5.85
C MET A 68 7.21 -13.30 -6.34
N GLY A 69 8.47 -13.70 -6.47
CA GLY A 69 8.86 -15.05 -6.88
C GLY A 69 8.65 -15.34 -8.37
N THR A 70 8.32 -14.33 -9.17
CA THR A 70 8.00 -14.48 -10.59
C THR A 70 9.23 -14.61 -11.49
N GLY A 71 10.45 -14.41 -10.98
CA GLY A 71 11.65 -14.31 -11.83
C GLY A 71 11.72 -12.97 -12.59
N PHE A 72 12.73 -12.81 -13.45
CA PHE A 72 13.00 -11.57 -14.18
C PHE A 72 13.25 -11.83 -15.67
N GLY A 73 12.80 -10.90 -16.53
CA GLY A 73 13.12 -10.91 -17.96
C GLY A 73 12.59 -12.18 -18.65
N GLY A 74 13.48 -12.92 -19.33
CA GLY A 74 13.12 -14.14 -20.05
C GLY A 74 12.61 -15.28 -19.15
N ASP A 75 12.97 -15.27 -17.87
CA ASP A 75 12.52 -16.27 -16.88
C ASP A 75 11.27 -15.83 -16.12
N PHE A 76 10.66 -14.71 -16.52
CA PHE A 76 9.47 -14.19 -15.86
C PHE A 76 8.26 -15.10 -16.07
N ASP A 77 7.67 -15.56 -14.98
CA ASP A 77 6.51 -16.44 -14.95
C ASP A 77 5.53 -16.00 -13.86
N VAL A 78 4.38 -15.49 -14.29
CA VAL A 78 3.32 -14.99 -13.41
C VAL A 78 2.66 -16.11 -12.60
N SER A 79 2.66 -17.34 -13.10
CA SER A 79 2.04 -18.49 -12.41
C SER A 79 2.79 -18.87 -11.13
N LYS A 80 4.06 -18.45 -11.01
CA LYS A 80 4.90 -18.61 -9.80
C LYS A 80 4.72 -17.49 -8.80
N SER A 81 3.82 -16.53 -9.06
CA SER A 81 3.57 -15.43 -8.15
C SER A 81 3.20 -15.97 -6.76
N ARG A 82 3.87 -15.45 -5.74
CA ARG A 82 3.63 -15.81 -4.34
C ARG A 82 2.43 -15.07 -3.73
N TYR A 83 1.98 -14.00 -4.38
CA TYR A 83 0.90 -13.14 -3.92
C TYR A 83 0.05 -12.73 -5.12
N HIS A 84 -1.26 -12.93 -5.07
CA HIS A 84 -2.18 -12.47 -6.12
C HIS A 84 -2.67 -11.04 -5.89
N LYS A 85 -2.25 -10.40 -4.79
CA LYS A 85 -2.43 -8.95 -4.58
C LYS A 85 -1.10 -8.32 -4.19
N LEU A 86 -0.55 -7.51 -5.08
CA LEU A 86 0.56 -6.60 -4.83
C LEU A 86 -0.03 -5.20 -4.61
N ILE A 87 -0.03 -4.75 -3.37
CA ILE A 87 -0.71 -3.52 -2.93
C ILE A 87 0.33 -2.43 -2.71
N ILE A 88 0.24 -1.34 -3.47
CA ILE A 88 1.03 -0.13 -3.28
C ILE A 88 0.36 0.70 -2.18
N MET A 89 1.07 0.90 -1.07
CA MET A 89 0.60 1.68 0.08
C MET A 89 1.63 2.78 0.40
N THR A 90 1.47 3.91 -0.26
CA THR A 90 2.31 5.12 -0.13
C THR A 90 1.53 6.25 0.54
N ASP A 91 2.22 7.29 0.96
CA ASP A 91 1.57 8.46 1.54
C ASP A 91 0.66 9.18 0.54
N ALA A 92 -0.32 9.93 1.05
CA ALA A 92 -1.27 10.71 0.27
C ALA A 92 -0.68 12.03 -0.26
N ASP A 93 0.62 12.27 -0.05
CA ASP A 93 1.31 13.48 -0.45
C ASP A 93 1.93 13.38 -1.87
N VAL A 94 2.66 14.43 -2.24
CA VAL A 94 3.33 14.53 -3.55
C VAL A 94 4.47 13.53 -3.72
N ASP A 95 5.13 13.12 -2.64
CA ASP A 95 6.25 12.18 -2.67
C ASP A 95 5.74 10.75 -2.79
N GLY A 96 4.67 10.40 -2.07
CA GLY A 96 3.96 9.13 -2.23
C GLY A 96 3.39 8.97 -3.64
N ALA A 97 2.81 10.03 -4.21
CA ALA A 97 2.37 10.03 -5.62
C ALA A 97 3.53 9.77 -6.61
N HIS A 98 4.71 10.32 -6.34
CA HIS A 98 5.90 10.08 -7.15
C HIS A 98 6.40 8.63 -7.01
N ILE A 99 6.49 8.10 -5.80
CA ILE A 99 6.88 6.69 -5.55
C ILE A 99 5.91 5.74 -6.24
N ARG A 100 4.60 5.97 -6.10
CA ARG A 100 3.56 5.21 -6.78
C ARG A 100 3.78 5.19 -8.29
N THR A 101 4.06 6.34 -8.90
CA THR A 101 4.34 6.43 -10.35
C THR A 101 5.57 5.62 -10.75
N LEU A 102 6.64 5.64 -9.95
CA LEU A 102 7.86 4.88 -10.22
C LEU A 102 7.64 3.37 -10.10
N LEU A 103 6.87 2.92 -9.10
CA LEU A 103 6.47 1.52 -8.93
C LEU A 103 5.59 1.05 -10.10
N LEU A 104 4.59 1.83 -10.49
CA LEU A 104 3.75 1.51 -11.65
C LEU A 104 4.55 1.45 -12.95
N THR A 105 5.53 2.34 -13.11
CA THR A 105 6.45 2.31 -14.26
C THR A 105 7.29 1.01 -14.25
N LEU A 106 7.82 0.61 -13.09
CA LEU A 106 8.52 -0.66 -12.92
C LEU A 106 7.63 -1.85 -13.30
N PHE A 107 6.41 -1.91 -12.77
CA PHE A 107 5.48 -3.02 -13.04
C PHE A 107 5.07 -3.06 -14.50
N TYR A 108 4.76 -1.93 -15.10
CA TYR A 108 4.41 -1.85 -16.52
C TYR A 108 5.57 -2.30 -17.43
N ARG A 109 6.81 -1.95 -17.10
CA ARG A 109 7.98 -2.28 -17.93
C ARG A 109 8.48 -3.70 -17.75
N TYR A 110 8.47 -4.24 -16.54
CA TYR A 110 9.16 -5.50 -16.22
C TYR A 110 8.30 -6.56 -15.55
N MET A 111 7.07 -6.24 -15.17
CA MET A 111 6.13 -7.18 -14.55
C MET A 111 4.73 -7.08 -15.18
N ARG A 112 4.65 -6.76 -16.48
CA ARG A 112 3.38 -6.51 -17.15
C ARG A 112 2.33 -7.62 -16.99
N PRO A 113 2.69 -8.91 -17.01
CA PRO A 113 1.68 -9.96 -16.78
C PRO A 113 1.01 -9.89 -15.40
N LEU A 114 1.61 -9.26 -14.37
CA LEU A 114 0.91 -9.01 -13.09
C LEU A 114 -0.22 -7.98 -13.24
N LEU A 115 -0.02 -6.97 -14.09
CA LEU A 115 -1.06 -5.99 -14.41
C LEU A 115 -2.17 -6.68 -15.21
N ASP A 116 -1.81 -7.44 -16.23
CA ASP A 116 -2.78 -8.13 -17.08
C ASP A 116 -3.59 -9.18 -16.29
N ALA A 117 -2.99 -9.78 -15.25
CA ALA A 117 -3.68 -10.69 -14.32
C ALA A 117 -4.52 -9.96 -13.25
N GLY A 118 -4.48 -8.63 -13.19
CA GLY A 118 -5.21 -7.84 -12.20
C GLY A 118 -4.66 -7.97 -10.77
N TYR A 119 -3.36 -8.24 -10.61
CA TYR A 119 -2.74 -8.45 -9.30
C TYR A 119 -2.23 -7.16 -8.65
N ILE A 120 -2.23 -6.03 -9.35
CA ILE A 120 -1.71 -4.77 -8.83
C ILE A 120 -2.85 -3.92 -8.26
N TYR A 121 -2.67 -3.43 -7.05
CA TYR A 121 -3.64 -2.60 -6.34
C TYR A 121 -2.97 -1.38 -5.73
N ILE A 122 -3.76 -0.34 -5.49
CA ILE A 122 -3.35 0.87 -4.76
C ILE A 122 -4.26 1.00 -3.54
N ALA A 123 -3.67 1.00 -2.34
CA ALA A 123 -4.40 1.29 -1.12
C ALA A 123 -4.71 2.79 -1.02
N GLN A 124 -5.92 3.13 -0.58
CA GLN A 124 -6.33 4.50 -0.32
C GLN A 124 -6.33 4.75 1.20
N PRO A 125 -5.34 5.47 1.76
CA PRO A 125 -5.40 5.90 3.15
C PRO A 125 -6.41 7.04 3.36
N PRO A 126 -6.96 7.19 4.57
CA PRO A 126 -7.89 8.27 4.89
C PRO A 126 -7.15 9.61 4.99
N LEU A 127 -7.86 10.69 4.69
CA LEU A 127 -7.34 12.05 4.88
C LEU A 127 -7.60 12.57 6.28
N TYR A 128 -8.71 12.16 6.89
CA TYR A 128 -9.13 12.62 8.21
C TYR A 128 -9.65 11.49 9.09
N GLN A 129 -9.43 11.64 10.40
CA GLN A 129 -10.15 10.94 11.45
C GLN A 129 -11.01 11.95 12.20
N ILE A 130 -12.29 11.63 12.38
CA ILE A 130 -13.25 12.41 13.14
C ILE A 130 -13.64 11.59 14.35
N LYS A 131 -13.53 12.17 15.54
CA LYS A 131 -13.90 11.50 16.79
C LYS A 131 -14.93 12.33 17.54
N HIS A 132 -16.07 11.72 17.87
CA HIS A 132 -17.07 12.33 18.74
C HIS A 132 -17.60 11.30 19.74
N GLY A 133 -17.50 11.62 21.03
CA GLY A 133 -17.76 10.66 22.11
C GLY A 133 -16.90 9.40 21.97
N LYS A 134 -17.53 8.26 21.68
CA LYS A 134 -16.88 6.95 21.47
C LYS A 134 -16.79 6.55 19.99
N GLN A 135 -17.42 7.29 19.09
CA GLN A 135 -17.42 6.99 17.66
C GLN A 135 -16.19 7.60 16.99
N ILE A 136 -15.62 6.83 16.07
CA ILE A 136 -14.47 7.20 15.24
C ILE A 136 -14.90 6.95 13.81
N GLU A 137 -14.82 7.98 12.97
CA GLU A 137 -15.07 7.90 11.54
C GLU A 137 -13.82 8.30 10.77
N TYR A 138 -13.56 7.60 9.67
CA TYR A 138 -12.47 7.94 8.74
C TYR A 138 -13.04 8.40 7.42
N VAL A 139 -12.57 9.54 6.93
CA VAL A 139 -13.01 10.10 5.65
C VAL A 139 -11.83 10.38 4.72
N TYR A 140 -12.08 10.28 3.42
CA TYR A 140 -11.08 10.19 2.36
C TYR A 140 -11.08 11.42 1.44
N SER A 141 -11.94 12.40 1.70
CA SER A 141 -12.00 13.67 0.94
C SER A 141 -12.50 14.81 1.82
N ASP A 142 -12.22 16.04 1.40
CA ASP A 142 -12.77 17.24 2.04
C ASP A 142 -14.29 17.27 1.96
N GLY A 143 -14.88 16.82 0.85
CA GLY A 143 -16.34 16.71 0.70
C GLY A 143 -16.96 15.73 1.70
N GLN A 144 -16.36 14.54 1.88
CA GLN A 144 -16.83 13.58 2.90
C GLN A 144 -16.70 14.13 4.32
N LEU A 145 -15.68 14.95 4.59
CA LEU A 145 -15.55 15.64 5.87
C LEU A 145 -16.71 16.63 6.08
N GLU A 146 -17.00 17.47 5.09
CA GLU A 146 -18.11 18.42 5.14
C GLU A 146 -19.46 17.70 5.33
N ASP A 147 -19.71 16.65 4.56
CA ASP A 147 -20.93 15.84 4.64
C ASP A 147 -21.08 15.18 6.01
N TYR A 148 -20.00 14.62 6.56
CA TYR A 148 -20.03 13.99 7.88
C TYR A 148 -20.30 15.03 8.98
N LEU A 149 -19.63 16.17 8.94
CA LEU A 149 -19.85 17.23 9.93
C LEU A 149 -21.28 17.81 9.85
N ALA A 150 -21.85 17.91 8.65
CA ALA A 150 -23.24 18.34 8.46
C ALA A 150 -24.26 17.31 8.98
N SER A 151 -23.88 16.03 9.07
CA SER A 151 -24.73 14.97 9.63
C SER A 151 -24.78 14.94 11.16
N LEU A 152 -23.84 15.61 11.83
CA LEU A 152 -23.78 15.67 13.28
C LEU A 152 -24.79 16.70 13.83
N ASP A 153 -25.40 16.39 14.97
CA ASP A 153 -26.21 17.37 15.70
C ASP A 153 -25.34 18.58 16.11
N GLY A 154 -25.88 19.79 16.05
CA GLY A 154 -25.13 21.05 16.23
C GLY A 154 -24.40 21.21 17.58
N ASP A 155 -24.80 20.48 18.61
CA ASP A 155 -24.15 20.48 19.93
C ASP A 155 -23.10 19.34 20.10
N THR A 156 -22.90 18.51 19.07
CA THR A 156 -21.97 17.39 19.13
C THR A 156 -20.53 17.90 19.18
N LYS A 157 -19.84 17.63 20.29
CA LYS A 157 -18.41 17.89 20.40
C LYS A 157 -17.61 16.83 19.64
N TYR A 158 -16.82 17.28 18.68
CA TYR A 158 -15.93 16.42 17.89
C TYR A 158 -14.50 16.95 17.86
N SER A 159 -13.55 16.08 17.54
CA SER A 159 -12.16 16.41 17.23
C SER A 159 -11.80 15.85 15.86
N ILE A 160 -11.07 16.63 15.06
CA ILE A 160 -10.60 16.23 13.73
C ILE A 160 -9.09 16.09 13.79
N GLN A 161 -8.58 14.94 13.33
CA GLN A 161 -7.17 14.72 13.04
C GLN A 161 -7.01 14.59 11.53
N ARG A 162 -6.11 15.38 10.93
CA ARG A 162 -5.73 15.24 9.53
C ARG A 162 -4.46 14.42 9.43
N TYR A 163 -4.46 13.41 8.57
CA TYR A 163 -3.27 12.63 8.27
C TYR A 163 -2.51 13.23 7.09
N LYS A 164 -1.20 13.40 7.24
CA LYS A 164 -0.32 13.83 6.14
C LYS A 164 0.41 12.66 5.48
N GLY A 165 0.61 11.58 6.24
CA GLY A 165 1.28 10.38 5.78
C GLY A 165 0.97 9.19 6.68
N LEU A 166 1.27 7.99 6.18
CA LEU A 166 1.02 6.71 6.86
C LEU A 166 1.81 6.60 8.17
N GLY A 167 2.94 7.29 8.27
CA GLY A 167 3.77 7.32 9.49
C GLY A 167 3.12 8.00 10.70
N GLU A 168 2.04 8.76 10.50
CA GLU A 168 1.27 9.39 11.58
C GLU A 168 0.19 8.45 12.15
N MET A 169 -0.01 7.29 11.54
CA MET A 169 -1.01 6.30 11.92
C MET A 169 -0.40 5.22 12.80
N ASN A 170 -1.09 4.89 13.88
CA ASN A 170 -0.74 3.73 14.71
C ASN A 170 -1.16 2.41 14.01
N PRO A 171 -0.70 1.24 14.49
CA PRO A 171 -1.00 -0.04 13.86
C PRO A 171 -2.50 -0.35 13.71
N GLU A 172 -3.32 0.00 14.71
CA GLU A 172 -4.77 -0.23 14.70
C GLU A 172 -5.44 0.66 13.63
N GLN A 173 -5.05 1.93 13.56
CA GLN A 173 -5.55 2.86 12.55
C GLN A 173 -5.21 2.39 11.13
N LEU A 174 -3.99 1.90 10.89
CA LEU A 174 -3.63 1.33 9.58
C LEU A 174 -4.45 0.08 9.27
N TRP A 175 -4.65 -0.80 10.26
CA TRP A 175 -5.48 -1.97 10.09
C TRP A 175 -6.90 -1.59 9.65
N ASP A 176 -7.58 -0.76 10.43
CA ASP A 176 -8.99 -0.43 10.21
C ASP A 176 -9.25 0.31 8.89
N THR A 177 -8.24 0.99 8.34
CA THR A 177 -8.43 1.90 7.20
C THR A 177 -7.84 1.39 5.89
N THR A 178 -6.68 0.73 5.91
CA THR A 178 -5.96 0.36 4.67
C THR A 178 -5.69 -1.13 4.54
N MET A 179 -5.80 -1.90 5.63
CA MET A 179 -5.38 -3.31 5.64
C MET A 179 -6.51 -4.30 5.87
N ASN A 180 -7.54 -3.95 6.64
CA ASN A 180 -8.67 -4.83 6.93
C ASN A 180 -9.50 -5.07 5.65
N PRO A 181 -9.61 -6.31 5.14
CA PRO A 181 -10.39 -6.61 3.95
C PRO A 181 -11.87 -6.20 4.00
N GLU A 182 -12.45 -6.05 5.20
CA GLU A 182 -13.85 -5.67 5.38
C GLU A 182 -14.10 -4.16 5.19
N HIS A 183 -13.07 -3.32 5.39
CA HIS A 183 -13.23 -1.86 5.44
C HIS A 183 -12.29 -1.09 4.51
N ARG A 184 -11.17 -1.68 4.11
CA ARG A 184 -10.18 -1.01 3.27
C ARG A 184 -10.73 -0.70 1.88
N THR A 185 -10.22 0.38 1.30
CA THR A 185 -10.46 0.72 -0.11
C THR A 185 -9.20 0.43 -0.92
N LEU A 186 -9.31 -0.54 -1.84
CA LEU A 186 -8.27 -0.86 -2.81
C LEU A 186 -8.75 -0.53 -4.23
N LEU A 187 -7.91 0.19 -4.98
CA LEU A 187 -8.13 0.42 -6.41
C LEU A 187 -7.31 -0.60 -7.20
N GLN A 188 -7.96 -1.45 -7.99
CA GLN A 188 -7.28 -2.34 -8.93
C GLN A 188 -6.75 -1.51 -10.11
N VAL A 189 -5.51 -1.76 -10.51
CA VAL A 189 -4.83 -1.06 -11.62
C VAL A 189 -5.05 -1.79 -12.94
#